data_AF-A0A529HP46-F1
#
_entry.id   AF-A0A529HP46-F1
#
_cell.length_a   1.000
_cell.length_b   1.000
_cell.length_c   1.000
_cell.angle_alpha   90.00
_cell.angle_beta   90.00
_cell.angle_gamma   90.00
#
_symmetry.space_group_name_H-M   'P 1'
#
loop_
_entity.id
_entity.type
_entity.pdbx_description
1 polymer ?
#
loop_
_entity_poly.entity_id
_entity_poly.type
_entity_poly.pdbx_seq_one_letter_code
_entity_poly.pdbx_strand_id
1 'polypeptide(L)' 'FDGYGRIAYTDCDVLFNRDINDLACQELDAPLLAAHDDYMYFRPSYRRTFRMQPGAPYFNSGVVVFDMDAVRV' A
#
# COMPACT_ATOMS: atom_id res chain seq x y z
N PHE A 1 2.98 14.05 13.46
CA PHE A 1 2.59 13.53 12.12
C PHE A 1 1.46 14.32 11.46
N ASP A 2 0.82 15.26 12.16
CA ASP A 2 -0.42 15.91 11.69
C ASP A 2 -0.26 16.82 10.44
N GLY A 3 0.96 17.24 10.13
CA GLY A 3 1.25 18.12 8.98
C GLY A 3 1.63 17.42 7.68
N TYR A 4 1.79 16.09 7.67
CA TYR A 4 2.18 15.38 6.45
C TYR A 4 0.94 14.95 5.67
N GLY A 5 0.85 15.36 4.41
CA GLY A 5 -0.19 14.91 3.46
C GLY A 5 0.09 13.52 2.89
N ARG A 6 1.35 13.07 2.89
CA ARG A 6 1.75 11.70 2.52
C ARG A 6 2.71 11.10 3.52
N ILE A 7 2.60 9.80 3.76
CA ILE A 7 3.54 9.03 4.58
C ILE A 7 3.91 7.75 3.84
N ALA A 8 5.20 7.54 3.59
CA ALA A 8 5.73 6.26 3.17
C ALA A 8 6.07 5.42 4.42
N TYR A 9 5.42 4.27 4.56
CA TYR A 9 5.70 3.25 5.57
C TYR A 9 6.51 2.11 4.96
N THR A 10 7.44 1.57 5.75
CA THR A 10 8.33 0.49 5.33
C THR A 10 8.57 -0.45 6.52
N ASP A 11 8.49 -1.76 6.30
CA ASP A 11 8.92 -2.75 7.29
C ASP A 11 10.43 -2.64 7.55
N CYS A 12 10.90 -3.17 8.69
CA CYS A 12 12.29 -3.04 9.09
C CYS A 12 13.25 -4.02 8.38
N ASP A 13 12.70 -4.95 7.59
CA ASP A 13 13.42 -5.99 6.86
C ASP A 13 13.54 -5.70 5.35
N VAL A 14 13.25 -4.48 4.93
CA VAL A 14 13.38 -4.05 3.53
C VAL A 14 14.72 -3.35 3.27
N LEU A 15 15.24 -3.51 2.05
CA LEU A 15 16.43 -2.80 1.56
C LEU A 15 16.07 -2.01 0.30
N PHE A 16 16.34 -0.70 0.31
CA PHE A 16 16.14 0.17 -0.85
C PHE A 16 17.36 0.16 -1.77
N ASN A 17 17.13 -0.11 -3.05
CA ASN A 17 18.14 -0.02 -4.11
C ASN A 17 18.01 1.26 -4.97
N ARG A 18 17.04 2.12 -4.63
CA ARG A 18 16.75 3.43 -5.25
C ARG A 18 16.35 4.44 -4.18
N ASP A 19 16.30 5.72 -4.53
CA ASP A 19 15.82 6.76 -3.63
C ASP A 19 14.34 6.53 -3.30
N ILE A 20 14.01 6.56 -2.01
CA ILE A 20 12.64 6.42 -1.50
C ILE A 20 11.73 7.58 -1.95
N ASN A 21 12.30 8.74 -2.29
CA ASN A 21 11.52 9.87 -2.84
C ASN A 21 10.84 9.51 -4.16
N ASP A 22 11.44 8.62 -4.97
CA ASP A 22 10.84 8.12 -6.21
C ASP A 22 9.51 7.41 -5.95
N LEU A 23 9.29 6.90 -4.73
CA LEU A 23 8.06 6.27 -4.29
C LEU A 23 7.16 7.26 -3.53
N ALA A 24 7.70 7.96 -2.53
CA ALA A 24 6.92 8.84 -1.66
C ALA A 24 6.28 10.04 -2.40
N CYS A 25 6.93 10.50 -3.47
CA CYS A 25 6.47 11.65 -4.27
C CYS A 25 5.60 11.26 -5.47
N GLN A 26 5.32 9.98 -5.70
CA GLN A 26 4.46 9.55 -6.81
C GLN A 26 3.03 10.09 -6.68
N GLU A 27 2.42 10.45 -7.80
CA GLU A 27 0.98 10.67 -7.84
C GLU A 27 0.27 9.36 -7.53
N LEU A 28 -0.69 9.42 -6.61
CA LEU A 28 -1.51 8.28 -6.24
C LEU A 28 -2.74 8.27 -7.15
N ASP A 29 -2.87 7.22 -7.97
CA ASP A 29 -4.10 6.92 -8.73
C ASP A 29 -5.08 6.05 -7.92
N ALA A 30 -5.02 6.19 -6.59
CA ALA A 30 -5.81 5.40 -5.65
C ALA A 30 -6.25 6.28 -4.47
N PRO A 31 -7.45 6.06 -3.93
CA PRO A 31 -8.07 7.00 -2.99
C PRO A 31 -7.53 6.93 -1.57
N LEU A 32 -6.68 5.96 -1.21
CA LEU A 32 -6.27 5.73 0.19
C LEU A 32 -4.77 5.48 0.33
N LEU A 33 -4.21 4.61 -0.51
CA LEU A 33 -2.81 4.23 -0.46
C LEU A 33 -2.35 3.63 -1.79
N ALA A 34 -1.04 3.61 -2.00
CA ALA A 34 -0.37 2.76 -2.98
C ALA A 34 0.47 1.70 -2.27
N ALA A 35 0.46 0.49 -2.82
CA ALA A 35 1.24 -0.65 -2.37
C ALA A 35 1.47 -1.60 -3.55
N HIS A 36 2.41 -2.54 -3.39
CA HIS A 36 2.65 -3.57 -4.40
C HIS A 36 1.70 -4.76 -4.22
N ASP A 37 1.12 -5.25 -5.31
CA ASP A 37 0.27 -6.44 -5.29
C ASP A 37 1.06 -7.69 -4.88
N ASP A 38 0.50 -8.46 -3.97
CA ASP A 38 1.00 -9.79 -3.59
C ASP A 38 0.12 -10.86 -4.26
N TYR A 39 0.74 -11.55 -5.22
CA TYR A 39 0.07 -12.53 -6.04
C TYR A 39 -0.12 -13.87 -5.31
N MET A 40 -1.14 -13.91 -4.46
CA MET A 40 -1.55 -15.07 -3.66
C MET A 40 -2.33 -16.13 -4.47
N TYR A 41 -1.82 -16.53 -5.64
CA TYR A 41 -2.52 -17.41 -6.60
C TYR A 41 -3.01 -18.75 -6.01
N PHE A 42 -2.24 -19.32 -5.09
CA PHE A 42 -2.48 -20.66 -4.57
C PHE A 42 -3.32 -20.70 -3.28
N ARG A 43 -3.80 -19.55 -2.78
CA ARG A 43 -4.52 -19.49 -1.50
C ARG A 43 -5.82 -18.67 -1.59
N PRO A 44 -6.76 -18.97 -2.51
CA PRO A 44 -7.89 -18.09 -2.80
C PRO A 44 -8.88 -17.90 -1.63
N SER A 45 -8.79 -18.71 -0.57
CA SER A 45 -9.68 -18.62 0.60
C SER A 45 -9.65 -17.26 1.29
N TYR A 46 -8.52 -16.54 1.28
CA TYR A 46 -8.42 -15.21 1.92
C TYR A 46 -9.45 -14.22 1.36
N ARG A 47 -9.76 -14.32 0.06
CA ARG A 47 -10.70 -13.40 -0.60
C ARG A 47 -12.08 -13.46 0.02
N ARG A 48 -12.53 -14.66 0.41
CA ARG A 48 -13.81 -14.85 1.10
C ARG A 48 -13.74 -14.34 2.54
N THR A 49 -12.67 -14.65 3.26
CA THR A 49 -12.47 -14.22 4.65
C THR A 49 -12.48 -12.69 4.77
N PHE A 50 -11.77 -12.00 3.88
CA PHE A 50 -11.69 -10.54 3.85
C PHE A 50 -12.81 -9.87 3.03
N ARG A 51 -13.79 -10.65 2.52
CA ARG A 51 -14.91 -10.14 1.72
C ARG A 51 -14.46 -9.26 0.53
N MET A 52 -13.36 -9.65 -0.10
CA MET A 52 -12.81 -8.90 -1.23
C MET A 52 -13.72 -9.02 -2.45
N GLN A 53 -13.92 -7.90 -3.13
CA GLN A 53 -14.63 -7.89 -4.41
C GLN A 53 -13.89 -8.77 -5.44
N PRO A 54 -14.59 -9.43 -6.38
CA PRO A 54 -13.94 -10.11 -7.50
C PRO A 54 -12.99 -9.18 -8.24
N GLY A 55 -11.78 -9.64 -8.56
CA GLY A 55 -10.76 -8.83 -9.22
C GLY A 55 -10.01 -7.82 -8.34
N ALA A 56 -10.48 -7.53 -7.13
CA ALA A 56 -9.76 -6.63 -6.22
C ALA A 56 -8.34 -7.18 -5.89
N PRO A 57 -7.28 -6.37 -5.99
CA PRO A 57 -5.92 -6.79 -5.69
C PRO A 57 -5.76 -7.07 -4.19
N TYR A 58 -4.89 -8.01 -3.86
CA TYR A 58 -4.35 -8.18 -2.52
C TYR A 58 -2.94 -7.64 -2.55
N PHE A 59 -2.57 -6.77 -1.62
CA PHE A 59 -1.28 -6.10 -1.61
C PHE A 59 -0.44 -6.49 -0.40
N ASN A 60 0.87 -6.39 -0.54
CA ASN A 60 1.82 -6.53 0.56
C ASN A 60 1.86 -5.24 1.40
N SER A 61 1.84 -5.36 2.72
CA SER A 61 1.84 -4.21 3.64
C SER A 61 3.22 -3.72 4.05
N GLY A 62 4.30 -4.35 3.58
CA GLY A 62 5.66 -4.03 4.00
C GLY A 62 6.24 -2.79 3.35
N VAL A 63 5.65 -2.29 2.26
CA VAL A 63 5.95 -0.97 1.70
C VAL A 63 4.65 -0.33 1.23
N VAL A 64 4.27 0.79 1.85
CA VAL A 64 2.98 1.46 1.59
C VAL A 64 3.16 2.97 1.56
N VAL A 65 2.52 3.66 0.61
CA VAL A 65 2.41 5.13 0.63
C VAL A 65 0.97 5.50 0.92
N PHE A 66 0.74 6.18 2.03
CA PHE A 66 -0.58 6.64 2.45
C PHE A 66 -0.89 8.04 1.94
N ASP A 67 -2.12 8.23 1.47
CA ASP A 67 -2.75 9.55 1.41
C ASP A 67 -3.33 9.88 2.79
N MET A 68 -2.70 10.80 3.51
CA MET A 68 -3.09 11.09 4.88
C MET A 68 -4.35 11.95 4.97
N ASP A 69 -4.75 12.63 3.91
CA ASP A 69 -6.02 13.37 3.90
C ASP A 69 -7.18 12.37 3.81
N ALA A 70 -7.02 11.29 3.04
CA ALA A 70 -8.00 10.20 2.98
C ALA A 70 -8.02 9.31 4.24
N VAL A 71 -6.86 9.09 4.88
CA VAL A 71 -6.77 8.26 6.10
C VAL A 71 -7.37 8.94 7.34
N ARG A 72 -7.33 10.28 7.41
CA ARG A 72 -7.78 11.04 8.59
C ARG A 72 -9.30 11.29 8.64
N VAL A 73 -10.05 10.90 7.61
CA VAL A 73 -11.51 11.13 7.51
C VAL A 73 -12.28 10.31 8.54
#